data_AF-A0A2T7NVU4-F1
#
_entry.id   AF-A0A2T7NVU4-F1
#
_cell.length_a   1.000
_cell.length_b   1.000
_cell.length_c   1.000
_cell.angle_alpha   90.00
_cell.angle_beta   90.00
_cell.angle_gamma   90.00
#
_symmetry.space_group_name_H-M   'P 1'
#
loop_
_entity.id
_entity.type
_entity.pdbx_description
1 polymer ?
#
loop_
_entity_poly.entity_id
_entity_poly.type
_entity_poly.pdbx_seq_one_letter_code
_entity_poly.pdbx_strand_id
1 'polypeptide(L)'
;MPSGLVQQGNITARCCLSSLLAYEQGATYLENEDSTYFQPVTDTVRYDNWTLVFRVLAGSGQETYATWTRTGLHHDHWLGSKDMKLGCVSMNASKPCNTLFRSRLLDDWQKLKVKKAIYDGCDKDSGWLVVVDSTKYACSWERHPPPAILYSGTQGSTAWQSNNVVVADVFAVFIQY
;
A
#
# COMPACT_ATOMS: atom_id res chain seq x y z
N MET A 1 -6.99 -17.22 -57.14
CA MET A 1 -8.09 -17.49 -56.20
C MET A 1 -8.19 -19.01 -56.06
N PRO A 2 -8.10 -19.54 -54.84
CA PRO A 2 -9.34 -19.84 -54.11
C PRO A 2 -9.31 -19.44 -52.63
N SER A 3 -10.51 -19.41 -52.07
CA SER A 3 -10.95 -19.00 -50.75
C SER A 3 -11.16 -20.23 -49.85
N GLY A 4 -10.96 -20.12 -48.52
CA GLY A 4 -11.46 -21.11 -47.55
C GLY A 4 -10.68 -21.29 -46.23
N LEU A 5 -11.06 -20.50 -45.23
CA LEU A 5 -11.09 -20.66 -43.75
C LEU A 5 -10.40 -21.85 -43.00
N VAL A 6 -9.62 -21.50 -41.95
CA VAL A 6 -9.66 -21.91 -40.50
C VAL A 6 -9.60 -23.43 -40.18
N GLN A 7 -8.74 -24.03 -39.30
CA GLN A 7 -8.25 -23.69 -37.95
C GLN A 7 -7.05 -24.60 -37.53
N GLN A 8 -6.36 -24.18 -36.46
CA GLN A 8 -5.71 -24.98 -35.39
C GLN A 8 -4.30 -25.59 -35.58
N GLY A 9 -3.42 -25.23 -34.64
CA GLY A 9 -2.42 -26.17 -34.10
C GLY A 9 -1.03 -25.62 -33.75
N ASN A 10 -0.90 -24.79 -32.71
CA ASN A 10 -0.04 -25.06 -31.54
C ASN A 10 0.29 -23.78 -30.76
N ILE A 11 -0.48 -23.60 -29.69
CA ILE A 11 -0.15 -22.78 -28.52
C ILE A 11 0.86 -23.58 -27.70
N THR A 12 2.06 -23.06 -27.43
CA THR A 12 2.74 -23.37 -26.16
C THR A 12 3.66 -22.22 -25.72
N ALA A 13 3.19 -21.55 -24.66
CA ALA A 13 3.93 -20.90 -23.59
C ALA A 13 4.94 -19.79 -23.95
N ARG A 14 4.41 -18.59 -24.22
CA ARG A 14 5.11 -17.36 -23.85
C ARG A 14 5.12 -17.23 -22.32
N CYS A 15 6.11 -17.85 -21.68
CA CYS A 15 6.52 -17.49 -20.32
C CYS A 15 7.24 -16.14 -20.39
N CYS A 16 6.49 -15.04 -20.25
CA CYS A 16 7.08 -13.74 -19.99
C CYS A 16 6.56 -13.25 -18.63
N LEU A 17 7.41 -13.39 -17.61
CA LEU A 17 7.35 -12.56 -16.41
C LEU A 17 7.38 -11.09 -16.85
N SER A 18 6.35 -10.32 -16.52
CA SER A 18 6.45 -8.85 -16.47
C SER A 18 6.44 -8.39 -15.01
N SER A 19 7.56 -8.63 -14.32
CA SER A 19 7.97 -7.87 -13.15
C SER A 19 8.51 -6.54 -13.63
N LEU A 20 7.77 -5.45 -13.41
CA LEU A 20 8.42 -4.13 -13.41
C LEU A 20 7.79 -3.10 -12.49
N LEU A 21 6.57 -3.27 -11.95
CA LEU A 21 5.97 -2.32 -11.01
C LEU A 21 4.93 -2.92 -10.03
N ALA A 22 5.24 -4.09 -9.47
CA ALA A 22 4.59 -4.65 -8.28
C ALA A 22 5.70 -5.44 -7.57
N TYR A 23 6.44 -4.77 -6.70
CA TYR A 23 7.85 -5.09 -6.49
C TYR A 23 8.08 -6.53 -6.02
N GLU A 24 8.56 -7.31 -6.99
CA GLU A 24 9.39 -8.51 -7.02
C GLU A 24 8.96 -9.88 -6.48
N GLN A 25 7.92 -10.03 -5.65
CA GLN A 25 7.20 -11.32 -5.50
C GLN A 25 5.88 -11.14 -4.71
N GLY A 26 4.77 -11.60 -5.30
CA GLY A 26 3.45 -11.58 -4.65
C GLY A 26 2.25 -11.52 -5.61
N ALA A 27 2.48 -11.22 -6.88
CA ALA A 27 1.49 -11.38 -7.94
C ALA A 27 2.20 -11.65 -9.28
N THR A 28 2.11 -12.89 -9.79
CA THR A 28 2.48 -13.17 -11.18
C THR A 28 1.21 -13.13 -12.01
N TYR A 29 1.19 -12.29 -13.05
CA TYR A 29 0.17 -12.36 -14.09
C TYR A 29 0.58 -13.45 -15.09
N LEU A 30 -0.26 -14.47 -15.24
CA LEU A 30 -0.18 -15.40 -16.36
C LEU A 30 -1.31 -15.02 -17.32
N GLU A 31 -0.97 -14.44 -18.47
CA GLU A 31 -1.95 -14.23 -19.55
C GLU A 31 -2.30 -15.59 -20.16
N ASN A 32 -3.57 -15.99 -20.10
CA ASN A 32 -4.14 -16.96 -21.01
C ASN A 32 -5.37 -16.36 -21.71
N GLU A 33 -5.69 -16.88 -22.90
CA GLU A 33 -6.73 -16.35 -23.80
C GLU A 33 -8.14 -16.34 -23.18
N ASP A 34 -8.35 -17.08 -22.08
CA ASP A 34 -9.63 -17.19 -21.37
C ASP A 34 -9.70 -16.39 -20.05
N SER A 35 -8.68 -15.58 -19.74
CA SER A 35 -8.65 -14.67 -18.57
C SER A 35 -9.01 -15.33 -17.22
N THR A 36 -8.83 -16.64 -17.10
CA THR A 36 -9.26 -17.44 -15.95
C THR A 36 -8.10 -18.26 -15.43
N TYR A 37 -7.06 -17.60 -14.93
CA TYR A 37 -6.07 -18.26 -14.07
C TYR A 37 -5.74 -17.46 -12.82
N PHE A 38 -5.83 -18.19 -11.71
CA PHE A 38 -5.45 -17.84 -10.36
C PHE A 38 -3.93 -17.98 -10.18
N GLN A 39 -3.36 -17.10 -9.38
CA GLN A 39 -2.16 -17.41 -8.61
C GLN A 39 -2.44 -17.23 -7.11
N PRO A 40 -1.84 -18.08 -6.25
CA PRO A 40 -1.86 -17.82 -4.82
C PRO A 40 -1.07 -16.53 -4.61
N VAL A 41 -1.73 -15.51 -4.06
CA VAL A 41 -1.00 -14.45 -3.36
C VAL A 41 -0.19 -15.21 -2.32
N THR A 42 1.14 -15.25 -2.45
CA THR A 42 1.98 -15.71 -1.34
C THR A 42 1.50 -14.93 -0.12
N ASP A 43 1.29 -15.58 1.03
CA ASP A 43 0.78 -14.95 2.28
C ASP A 43 1.55 -13.68 2.71
N THR A 44 2.63 -13.32 2.00
CA THR A 44 3.45 -12.13 2.20
C THR A 44 3.81 -11.47 0.87
N VAL A 45 3.76 -10.14 0.84
CA VAL A 45 4.29 -9.28 -0.23
C VAL A 45 5.69 -8.86 0.17
N ARG A 46 6.71 -9.08 -0.68
CA ARG A 46 8.12 -8.89 -0.30
C ARG A 46 8.88 -7.93 -1.20
N TYR A 47 9.86 -7.25 -0.62
CA TYR A 47 10.89 -6.46 -1.29
C TYR A 47 12.25 -6.91 -0.73
N ASP A 48 13.04 -7.66 -1.51
CA ASP A 48 14.24 -8.35 -1.00
C ASP A 48 13.92 -9.13 0.30
N ASN A 49 14.61 -8.84 1.40
CA ASN A 49 14.40 -9.50 2.70
C ASN A 49 13.34 -8.83 3.57
N TRP A 50 12.60 -7.87 3.01
CA TRP A 50 11.57 -7.12 3.71
C TRP A 50 10.17 -7.57 3.31
N THR A 51 9.25 -7.56 4.26
CA THR A 51 7.83 -7.87 4.05
C THR A 51 7.01 -6.61 4.21
N LEU A 52 6.16 -6.30 3.21
CA LEU A 52 5.19 -5.21 3.30
C LEU A 52 4.13 -5.56 4.36
N VAL A 53 3.90 -4.64 5.30
CA VAL A 53 2.89 -4.81 6.35
C VAL A 53 1.79 -3.77 6.31
N PHE A 54 2.04 -2.62 5.71
CA PHE A 54 1.05 -1.57 5.54
C PHE A 54 1.29 -0.75 4.29
N ARG A 55 0.23 -0.32 3.62
CA ARG A 55 0.28 0.65 2.51
C ARG A 55 -0.97 1.51 2.50
N VAL A 56 -0.84 2.81 2.29
CA VAL A 56 -1.95 3.73 2.04
C VAL A 56 -1.56 4.78 0.99
N LEU A 57 -2.52 5.27 0.21
CA LEU A 57 -2.32 6.40 -0.71
C LEU A 57 -3.01 7.64 -0.18
N ALA A 58 -2.39 8.79 -0.43
CA ALA A 58 -3.02 10.07 -0.21
C ALA A 58 -4.29 10.24 -1.05
N GLY A 59 -5.33 10.86 -0.49
CA GLY A 59 -6.60 11.13 -1.16
C GLY A 59 -7.43 9.89 -1.52
N SER A 60 -7.05 8.70 -1.05
CA SER A 60 -7.80 7.45 -1.28
C SER A 60 -9.18 7.41 -0.60
N GLY A 61 -9.46 8.32 0.34
CA GLY A 61 -10.69 8.36 1.14
C GLY A 61 -10.83 7.20 2.13
N GLN A 62 -9.79 6.38 2.31
CA GLN A 62 -9.81 5.24 3.22
C GLN A 62 -9.39 5.62 4.63
N GLU A 63 -10.01 4.98 5.63
CA GLU A 63 -9.75 5.20 7.05
C GLU A 63 -8.43 4.55 7.47
N THR A 64 -7.33 5.31 7.40
CA THR A 64 -5.98 4.85 7.64
C THR A 64 -5.78 4.41 9.09
N TYR A 65 -6.16 5.25 10.06
CA TYR A 65 -5.96 4.98 11.48
C TYR A 65 -6.84 3.82 11.96
N ALA A 66 -8.10 3.81 11.54
CA ALA A 66 -9.02 2.73 11.84
C ALA A 66 -8.46 1.41 11.31
N THR A 67 -7.96 1.39 10.07
CA THR A 67 -7.37 0.18 9.53
C THR A 67 -6.09 -0.24 10.23
N TRP A 68 -5.16 0.69 10.46
CA TRP A 68 -3.90 0.42 11.16
C TRP A 68 -4.14 -0.31 12.50
N THR A 69 -5.10 0.18 13.28
CA THR A 69 -5.42 -0.32 14.62
C THR A 69 -6.36 -1.53 14.64
N ARG A 70 -7.03 -1.86 13.53
CA ARG A 70 -8.00 -2.96 13.45
C ARG A 70 -7.32 -4.33 13.43
N THR A 71 -7.24 -4.94 14.60
CA THR A 71 -6.84 -6.35 14.76
C THR A 71 -7.81 -7.29 14.04
N GLY A 72 -7.32 -8.43 13.55
CA GLY A 72 -8.14 -9.40 12.81
C GLY A 72 -8.46 -9.00 11.35
N LEU A 73 -8.08 -7.80 10.89
CA LEU A 73 -8.15 -7.44 9.47
C LEU A 73 -6.83 -7.77 8.76
N HIS A 74 -6.93 -8.65 7.77
CA HIS A 74 -5.78 -9.21 7.08
C HIS A 74 -6.03 -9.19 5.57
N HIS A 75 -5.27 -8.35 4.86
CA HIS A 75 -5.27 -8.32 3.40
C HIS A 75 -4.28 -9.33 2.79
N ASP A 76 -3.54 -10.04 3.64
CA ASP A 76 -2.54 -11.03 3.30
C ASP A 76 -2.99 -12.47 3.66
N HIS A 77 -4.29 -12.70 3.91
CA HIS A 77 -4.83 -14.02 4.30
C HIS A 77 -5.62 -14.70 3.17
N TRP A 78 -5.16 -15.92 2.82
CA TRP A 78 -5.34 -16.62 1.54
C TRP A 78 -6.76 -17.07 1.12
N LEU A 79 -7.84 -16.73 1.84
CA LEU A 79 -9.15 -17.35 1.57
C LEU A 79 -10.39 -16.44 1.68
N GLY A 80 -10.25 -15.12 1.82
CA GLY A 80 -11.46 -14.33 2.08
C GLY A 80 -11.38 -12.82 2.05
N SER A 81 -10.23 -12.21 1.74
CA SER A 81 -10.25 -10.77 1.49
C SER A 81 -10.86 -10.52 0.10
N LYS A 82 -12.20 -10.45 0.04
CA LYS A 82 -12.94 -9.95 -1.14
C LYS A 82 -12.57 -8.49 -1.46
N ASP A 83 -11.85 -7.84 -0.55
CA ASP A 83 -11.56 -6.42 -0.57
C ASP A 83 -10.22 -6.07 -1.24
N MET A 84 -9.25 -7.00 -1.25
CA MET A 84 -7.94 -6.76 -1.85
C MET A 84 -7.95 -7.03 -3.36
N LYS A 85 -8.05 -5.96 -4.15
CA LYS A 85 -7.99 -6.02 -5.62
C LYS A 85 -6.56 -6.33 -6.10
N LEU A 86 -6.44 -6.96 -7.27
CA LEU A 86 -5.14 -7.28 -7.87
C LEU A 86 -4.35 -5.98 -8.20
N GLY A 87 -3.04 -6.00 -7.92
CA GLY A 87 -2.15 -4.84 -8.18
C GLY A 87 -2.18 -3.73 -7.12
N CYS A 88 -2.96 -3.89 -6.05
CA CYS A 88 -3.20 -2.86 -5.02
C CYS A 88 -2.10 -2.71 -3.95
N VAL A 89 -1.00 -3.43 -4.13
CA VAL A 89 0.21 -3.27 -3.33
C VAL A 89 1.28 -2.47 -4.06
N SER A 90 0.96 -1.94 -5.26
CA SER A 90 1.84 -1.07 -6.05
C SER A 90 2.10 0.27 -5.36
N MET A 91 3.35 0.73 -5.36
CA MET A 91 3.71 2.08 -4.89
C MET A 91 3.51 3.18 -5.94
N ASN A 92 3.17 2.81 -7.18
CA ASN A 92 2.82 3.78 -8.22
C ASN A 92 1.39 4.30 -7.98
N ALA A 93 1.27 5.52 -7.48
CA ALA A 93 0.00 6.21 -7.21
C ALA A 93 -0.82 6.53 -8.47
N SER A 94 -0.22 6.52 -9.65
CA SER A 94 -0.94 6.72 -10.92
C SER A 94 -1.72 5.50 -11.37
N LYS A 95 -1.52 4.33 -10.72
CA LYS A 95 -2.31 3.13 -11.02
C LYS A 95 -3.68 3.21 -10.33
N PRO A 96 -4.75 2.65 -10.92
CA PRO A 96 -6.14 2.86 -10.47
C PRO A 96 -6.48 2.19 -9.13
N CYS A 97 -5.51 1.58 -8.43
CA CYS A 97 -5.80 0.95 -7.16
C CYS A 97 -5.46 1.81 -5.95
N ASN A 98 -6.54 2.27 -5.31
CA ASN A 98 -6.52 3.07 -4.10
C ASN A 98 -6.77 2.24 -2.82
N THR A 99 -6.84 0.91 -2.92
CA THR A 99 -7.06 0.03 -1.77
C THR A 99 -5.81 -0.03 -0.90
N LEU A 100 -5.98 0.25 0.39
CA LEU A 100 -5.01 0.11 1.46
C LEU A 100 -4.68 -1.37 1.67
N PHE A 101 -3.43 -1.62 2.06
CA PHE A 101 -2.97 -2.95 2.46
C PHE A 101 -2.65 -2.97 3.95
N ARG A 102 -2.96 -4.09 4.61
CA ARG A 102 -2.69 -4.36 6.02
C ARG A 102 -2.41 -5.85 6.21
N SER A 103 -1.20 -6.18 6.65
CA SER A 103 -0.81 -7.55 6.96
C SER A 103 -1.29 -7.98 8.34
N ARG A 104 -1.51 -9.28 8.54
CA ARG A 104 -1.68 -9.88 9.87
C ARG A 104 -0.52 -9.60 10.83
N LEU A 105 0.68 -9.32 10.32
CA LEU A 105 1.86 -8.99 11.13
C LEU A 105 1.68 -7.69 11.94
N LEU A 106 0.78 -6.80 11.53
CA LEU A 106 0.47 -5.59 12.30
C LEU A 106 -0.33 -5.85 13.57
N ASP A 107 -0.93 -7.03 13.76
CA ASP A 107 -1.63 -7.37 15.01
C ASP A 107 -0.68 -7.38 16.22
N ASP A 108 0.60 -7.66 15.95
CA ASP A 108 1.67 -7.70 16.93
C ASP A 108 2.44 -6.38 17.05
N TRP A 109 2.00 -5.30 16.38
CA TRP A 109 2.73 -4.02 16.33
C TRP A 109 3.05 -3.46 17.72
N GLN A 110 2.16 -3.62 18.71
CA GLN A 110 2.38 -3.14 20.08
C GLN A 110 3.53 -3.87 20.81
N LYS A 111 3.94 -5.04 20.33
CA LYS A 111 5.10 -5.77 20.86
C LYS A 111 6.42 -5.11 20.42
N LEU A 112 6.39 -4.28 19.37
CA LEU A 112 7.54 -3.52 18.90
C LEU A 112 7.75 -2.27 19.76
N LYS A 113 8.99 -1.98 20.14
CA LYS A 113 9.36 -0.80 20.95
C LYS A 113 9.52 0.45 20.07
N VAL A 114 8.46 0.84 19.36
CA VAL A 114 8.47 2.01 18.46
C VAL A 114 8.21 3.30 19.26
N LYS A 115 9.01 4.35 19.02
CA LYS A 115 8.78 5.67 19.61
C LYS A 115 7.50 6.29 19.04
N LYS A 116 6.66 6.87 19.90
CA LYS A 116 5.42 7.56 19.51
C LYS A 116 5.68 9.05 19.26
N ALA A 117 4.87 9.66 18.40
CA ALA A 117 4.88 11.11 18.18
C ALA A 117 4.40 11.86 19.44
N ILE A 118 4.82 13.12 19.58
CA ILE A 118 4.44 14.01 20.68
C ILE A 118 3.35 14.95 20.18
N TYR A 119 2.21 14.95 20.87
CA TYR A 119 1.12 15.89 20.65
C TYR A 119 0.94 16.73 21.91
N ASP A 120 1.33 18.01 21.85
CA ASP A 120 1.30 18.95 22.99
C ASP A 120 0.70 20.31 22.58
N GLY A 121 -0.14 20.29 21.56
CA GLY A 121 -0.81 21.46 20.97
C GLY A 121 -0.19 21.86 19.64
N CYS A 122 -0.97 22.57 18.82
CA CYS A 122 -0.67 22.79 17.41
C CYS A 122 0.75 23.30 17.12
N ASP A 123 1.31 24.15 17.97
CA ASP A 123 2.63 24.77 17.77
C ASP A 123 3.79 23.85 18.20
N LYS A 124 3.50 22.80 18.96
CA LYS A 124 4.47 21.84 19.49
C LYS A 124 4.37 20.46 18.83
N ASP A 125 3.28 20.20 18.11
CA ASP A 125 3.09 18.95 17.40
C ASP A 125 4.22 18.77 16.37
N SER A 126 4.97 17.69 16.55
CA SER A 126 6.16 17.41 15.77
C SER A 126 6.37 15.91 15.61
N GLY A 127 7.03 15.54 14.52
CA GLY A 127 7.33 14.14 14.23
C GLY A 127 8.08 13.95 12.94
N TRP A 128 8.29 12.69 12.60
CA TRP A 128 8.90 12.26 11.33
C TRP A 128 7.84 11.99 10.26
N LEU A 129 6.67 11.49 10.67
CA LEU A 129 5.55 11.17 9.79
C LEU A 129 4.23 11.30 10.56
N VAL A 130 3.22 11.82 9.90
CA VAL A 130 1.82 11.83 10.38
C VAL A 130 0.88 11.57 9.20
N VAL A 131 -0.19 10.81 9.45
CA VAL A 131 -1.29 10.66 8.49
C VAL A 131 -2.48 11.45 9.02
N VAL A 132 -2.89 12.46 8.25
CA VAL A 132 -4.10 13.24 8.50
C VAL A 132 -5.27 12.49 7.89
N ASP A 133 -6.09 11.87 8.73
CA ASP A 133 -7.11 10.89 8.31
C ASP A 133 -8.54 11.42 8.41
N SER A 134 -8.72 12.73 8.65
CA SER A 134 -10.04 13.33 8.83
C SER A 134 -10.13 14.73 8.23
N THR A 135 -11.36 15.13 7.86
CA THR A 135 -11.69 16.52 7.53
C THR A 135 -11.97 17.37 8.76
N LYS A 136 -12.07 16.75 9.96
CA LYS A 136 -12.18 17.47 11.23
C LYS A 136 -10.77 17.77 11.74
N TYR A 137 -10.43 19.05 11.84
CA TYR A 137 -9.11 19.50 12.28
C TYR A 137 -9.23 20.51 13.42
N ALA A 138 -8.30 20.45 14.35
CA ALA A 138 -8.08 21.45 15.40
C ALA A 138 -6.99 22.45 14.99
N CYS A 139 -5.98 21.96 14.26
CA CYS A 139 -4.82 22.73 13.87
C CYS A 139 -4.87 23.09 12.37
N SER A 140 -4.27 24.22 12.00
CA SER A 140 -4.21 24.65 10.59
C SER A 140 -3.40 23.69 9.72
N TRP A 141 -2.36 23.07 10.27
CA TRP A 141 -1.51 22.10 9.57
C TRP A 141 -2.23 20.79 9.22
N GLU A 142 -3.37 20.50 9.84
CA GLU A 142 -4.19 19.31 9.55
C GLU A 142 -5.12 19.52 8.33
N ARG A 143 -5.12 20.70 7.71
CA ARG A 143 -6.05 21.02 6.60
C ARG A 143 -5.59 20.42 5.27
N HIS A 144 -5.85 19.12 5.10
CA HIS A 144 -5.56 18.39 3.86
C HIS A 144 -6.72 17.48 3.42
N PRO A 145 -6.85 17.18 2.11
CA PRO A 145 -7.76 16.13 1.63
C PRO A 145 -7.35 14.75 2.21
N PRO A 146 -8.23 14.05 2.95
CA PRO A 146 -7.83 12.84 3.65
C PRO A 146 -7.88 11.57 2.77
N PRO A 147 -7.06 10.55 3.11
CA PRO A 147 -5.93 10.67 4.02
C PRO A 147 -4.82 11.51 3.37
N ALA A 148 -4.12 12.34 4.12
CA ALA A 148 -2.91 13.02 3.67
C ALA A 148 -1.70 12.52 4.44
N ILE A 149 -0.61 12.26 3.73
CA ILE A 149 0.60 11.69 4.30
C ILE A 149 1.62 12.82 4.37
N LEU A 150 1.93 13.26 5.59
CA LEU A 150 2.92 14.30 5.84
C LEU A 150 4.16 13.68 6.46
N TYR A 151 5.34 14.13 6.06
CA TYR A 151 6.60 13.68 6.62
C TYR A 151 7.63 14.82 6.69
N SER A 152 8.63 14.64 7.54
CA SER A 152 9.74 15.59 7.67
C SER A 152 10.62 15.54 6.43
N GLY A 153 10.81 16.69 5.77
CA GLY A 153 11.79 16.90 4.70
C GLY A 153 13.22 17.06 5.19
N THR A 154 13.48 16.86 6.49
CA THR A 154 14.82 16.93 7.10
C THR A 154 15.29 15.54 7.56
N GLN A 155 16.53 15.44 8.03
CA GLN A 155 17.03 14.19 8.64
C GLN A 155 16.41 13.88 10.01
N GLY A 156 15.75 14.84 10.65
CA GLY A 156 15.13 14.72 11.98
C GLY A 156 13.62 14.86 11.95
N SER A 157 12.99 14.90 13.13
CA SER A 157 11.60 15.31 13.25
C SER A 157 11.45 16.80 12.96
N THR A 158 10.30 17.22 12.44
CA THR A 158 9.98 18.63 12.25
C THR A 158 8.66 19.00 12.93
N ALA A 159 8.47 20.29 13.24
CA ALA A 159 7.18 20.81 13.66
C ALA A 159 6.22 20.86 12.47
N TRP A 160 4.96 20.47 12.66
CA TRP A 160 4.00 20.36 11.54
C TRP A 160 3.59 21.70 10.94
N GLN A 161 3.80 22.80 11.65
CA GLN A 161 3.58 24.16 11.11
C GLN A 161 4.80 24.75 10.39
N SER A 162 5.92 24.02 10.34
CA SER A 162 7.15 24.51 9.69
C SER A 162 7.11 24.36 8.18
N ASN A 163 8.02 25.06 7.49
CA ASN A 163 8.22 24.93 6.05
C ASN A 163 9.01 23.67 5.64
N ASN A 164 9.31 22.79 6.58
CA ASN A 164 10.07 21.56 6.35
C ASN A 164 9.16 20.33 6.16
N VAL A 165 7.84 20.51 6.08
CA VAL A 165 6.88 19.42 5.91
C VAL A 165 6.72 19.12 4.42
N VAL A 166 6.77 17.84 4.07
CA VAL A 166 6.56 17.35 2.70
C VAL A 166 5.35 16.43 2.67
N VAL A 167 4.61 16.44 1.57
CA VAL A 167 3.45 15.58 1.33
C VAL A 167 3.85 14.42 0.43
N ALA A 168 3.44 13.20 0.76
CA ALA A 168 3.68 12.00 -0.04
C ALA A 168 2.39 11.49 -0.71
N ASP A 169 2.55 10.84 -1.86
CA ASP A 169 1.45 10.16 -2.56
C ASP A 169 1.14 8.79 -1.95
N VAL A 170 2.17 8.09 -1.44
CA VAL A 170 2.06 6.74 -0.90
C VAL A 170 2.91 6.61 0.36
N PHE A 171 2.37 5.95 1.38
CA PHE A 171 3.08 5.53 2.57
C PHE A 171 3.05 4.01 2.65
N ALA A 172 4.21 3.41 2.89
CA ALA A 172 4.33 1.98 3.06
C ALA A 172 5.26 1.64 4.21
N VAL A 173 4.91 0.57 4.93
CA VAL A 173 5.72 0.03 6.02
C VAL A 173 6.16 -1.36 5.64
N PHE A 174 7.47 -1.58 5.75
CA PHE A 174 8.11 -2.86 5.55
C PHE A 174 8.80 -3.28 6.85
N ILE A 175 8.78 -4.58 7.14
CA ILE A 175 9.53 -5.16 8.26
C ILE A 175 10.46 -6.26 7.77
N GLN A 176 11.66 -6.31 8.33
CA GLN A 176 12.62 -7.41 8.17
C GLN A 176 12.75 -8.08 9.53
N TYR A 177 12.68 -9.39 9.54
CA TYR A 177 12.82 -10.25 10.72
C TYR A 177 14.02 -11.18 10.55
#